data_AF-A0A7C2ZP90-F1
#
_entry.id   AF-A0A7C2ZP90-F1
#
_cell.length_a   1.000
_cell.length_b   1.000
_cell.length_c   1.000
_cell.angle_alpha   90.00
_cell.angle_beta   90.00
_cell.angle_gamma   90.00
#
_symmetry.space_group_name_H-M   'P 1'
#
loop_
_entity.id
_entity.type
_entity.pdbx_description
1 polymer ?
#
loop_
_entity_poly.entity_id
_entity_poly.type
_entity_poly.pdbx_seq_one_letter_code
_entity_poly.pdbx_strand_id
1 'polypeptide(L)' 'MCPREVTERWEMEWLSPHAQKSALSKGRKVPEPKCPIRTEFQRDRDRILHSKAFRRLMHTTQVF' A
#
# COMPACT_ATOMS: atom_id res chain seq x y z
N MET A 1 1.81 12.39 16.46
CA MET A 1 1.39 12.01 15.09
C MET A 1 2.46 11.10 14.52
N CYS A 2 2.11 9.88 14.13
CA CYS A 2 3.06 8.93 13.56
C CYS A 2 3.30 9.21 12.06
N PRO A 3 4.43 8.76 11.46
CA PRO A 3 4.71 9.02 10.05
C PRO A 3 3.58 8.57 9.10
N ARG A 4 2.91 7.44 9.39
CA ARG A 4 1.74 6.99 8.62
C ARG A 4 0.64 8.05 8.58
N GLU A 5 0.30 8.65 9.72
CA GLU A 5 -0.75 9.65 9.84
C GLU A 5 -0.41 10.95 9.09
N VAL A 6 0.88 11.31 9.05
CA VAL A 6 1.35 12.46 8.26
C VAL A 6 1.09 12.24 6.77
N THR A 7 1.42 11.05 6.26
CA THR A 7 1.16 10.69 4.86
C THR A 7 -0.34 10.60 4.58
N GLU A 8 -1.12 9.97 5.45
CA GLU A 8 -2.59 9.89 5.31
C GLU A 8 -3.24 11.27 5.27
N ARG A 9 -2.78 12.22 6.10
CA ARG A 9 -3.27 13.61 6.06
C ARG A 9 -2.90 14.31 4.76
N TRP A 10 -1.65 14.15 4.32
CA TRP A 10 -1.21 14.71 3.04
C TRP A 10 -2.04 14.16 1.87
N GLU A 11 -2.33 12.86 1.85
CA GLU A 11 -3.22 12.25 0.85
C GLU A 11 -4.62 12.85 0.86
N MET A 12 -5.14 13.21 2.05
CA MET A 12 -6.45 13.84 2.18
C MET A 12 -6.50 15.24 1.59
N GLU A 13 -5.44 16.02 1.78
CA GLU A 13 -5.34 17.43 1.36
C GLU A 13 -4.94 17.58 -0.12
N TRP A 14 -4.02 16.76 -0.62
CA TRP A 14 -3.33 17.02 -1.89
C TRP A 14 -3.76 16.11 -3.04
N LEU A 15 -4.28 14.91 -2.77
CA LEU A 15 -4.77 14.05 -3.84
C LEU A 15 -6.10 14.56 -4.39
N SER A 16 -6.37 14.24 -5.65
CA SER A 16 -7.66 14.51 -6.29
C SER A 16 -8.83 14.07 -5.40
N PRO A 17 -9.97 14.79 -5.39
CA PRO A 17 -11.17 14.38 -4.69
C PRO A 17 -11.66 12.97 -5.06
N HIS A 18 -11.34 12.51 -6.27
CA HIS A 18 -11.70 11.18 -6.78
C HIS A 18 -10.60 10.12 -6.54
N ALA A 19 -9.45 10.48 -5.96
CA ALA A 19 -8.40 9.53 -5.67
C ALA A 19 -8.79 8.62 -4.49
N GLN A 20 -8.39 7.34 -4.57
CA GLN A 20 -8.50 6.44 -3.43
C GLN A 20 -7.43 6.79 -2.39
N LYS A 21 -7.85 7.02 -1.15
CA LYS A 21 -6.98 7.45 -0.06
C LYS A 21 -6.75 6.31 0.92
N SER A 22 -5.52 6.13 1.39
CA SER A 22 -5.15 4.98 2.22
C SER A 22 -5.89 4.96 3.57
N ALA A 23 -6.17 6.14 4.14
CA ALA A 23 -6.95 6.29 5.36
C ALA A 23 -8.40 5.79 5.24
N LEU A 24 -8.96 5.74 4.02
CA LEU A 24 -10.32 5.31 3.73
C LEU A 24 -10.39 3.85 3.24
N SER A 25 -9.29 3.10 3.35
CA SER A 25 -9.27 1.69 3.02
C SER A 25 -10.31 0.92 3.84
N LYS A 26 -10.96 -0.07 3.21
CA LYS A 26 -11.86 -1.02 3.91
C LYS A 26 -11.12 -1.94 4.90
N GLY A 27 -9.79 -1.86 4.94
CA GLY A 27 -8.95 -2.71 5.78
C GLY A 27 -8.69 -4.08 5.16
N ARG A 28 -8.29 -5.03 6.00
CA ARG A 28 -7.88 -6.39 5.59
C ARG A 28 -8.93 -7.41 6.03
N LYS A 29 -8.99 -8.54 5.32
CA LYS A 29 -9.86 -9.67 5.68
C LYS A 29 -9.57 -10.19 7.09
N VAL A 30 -8.29 -10.26 7.46
CA VAL A 30 -7.84 -10.56 8.81
C VAL A 30 -7.41 -9.23 9.44
N PRO A 31 -8.00 -8.82 10.58
CA PRO A 31 -7.60 -7.60 11.26
C PRO A 31 -6.13 -7.65 11.67
N GLU A 32 -5.42 -6.57 11.39
CA GLU A 32 -4.02 -6.39 11.79
C GLU A 32 -3.87 -5.01 12.43
N PRO A 33 -2.96 -4.85 13.41
CA PRO A 33 -2.66 -3.53 13.95
C PRO A 33 -2.09 -2.61 12.86
N LYS A 34 -2.44 -1.32 12.95
CA LYS A 34 -1.93 -0.30 12.03
C LYS A 34 -0.42 -0.12 12.24
N CYS A 35 0.33 -0.02 11.14
CA CYS A 35 1.76 0.27 11.20
C CYS A 35 1.96 1.75 11.60
N PRO A 36 2.94 2.09 12.46
CA PRO A 36 3.21 3.49 12.79
C PRO A 36 3.83 4.27 11.62
N ILE A 37 4.48 3.58 10.68
CA ILE A 37 5.30 4.21 9.64
C ILE A 37 4.64 4.15 8.26
N ARG A 38 4.11 2.98 7.87
CA ARG A 38 3.62 2.75 6.51
C ARG A 38 2.10 2.82 6.43
N THR A 39 1.58 3.45 5.38
CA THR A 39 0.15 3.39 5.02
C THR A 39 -0.25 1.98 4.58
N GLU A 40 -1.54 1.67 4.58
CA GLU A 40 -2.02 0.34 4.20
C GLU A 40 -1.58 -0.06 2.78
N PHE A 41 -1.61 0.88 1.82
CA PHE A 41 -1.17 0.63 0.45
C PHE A 41 0.36 0.52 0.31
N GLN A 42 1.13 1.25 1.12
CA GLN A 42 2.59 1.07 1.19
C GLN A 42 2.95 -0.33 1.72
N ARG A 43 2.21 -0.83 2.72
CA ARG A 43 2.39 -2.20 3.24
C ARG A 43 2.06 -3.25 2.17
N ASP A 44 1.01 -3.04 1.39
CA ASP A 44 0.62 -3.95 0.31
C ASP A 44 1.69 -4.00 -0.78
N ARG A 45 2.19 -2.84 -1.21
CA ARG A 45 3.32 -2.75 -2.14
C ARG A 45 4.52 -3.56 -1.65
N ASP A 46 4.91 -3.39 -0.39
CA ASP A 46 6.06 -4.09 0.18
C ASP A 46 5.83 -5.62 0.23
N ARG A 47 4.60 -6.08 0.54
CA ARG A 47 4.26 -7.52 0.50
C ARG A 47 4.35 -8.10 -0.91
N ILE A 48 3.80 -7.39 -1.90
CA ILE A 48 3.83 -7.82 -3.31
C ILE A 48 5.28 -7.90 -3.79
N LEU A 49 6.08 -6.86 -3.53
CA LEU A 49 7.47 -6.76 -3.95
C LEU A 49 8.34 -7.93 -3.44
N HIS A 50 8.12 -8.37 -2.20
CA HIS A 50 8.91 -9.47 -1.59
C HIS A 50 8.31 -10.86 -1.83
N SER A 51 7.16 -10.96 -2.50
CA SER A 51 6.49 -12.23 -2.75
C SER A 51 7.32 -13.15 -3.68
N LYS A 52 7.17 -14.46 -3.51
CA LYS A 52 7.82 -15.45 -4.38
C LYS A 52 7.29 -15.37 -5.82
N ALA A 53 6.01 -15.07 -5.99
CA ALA A 53 5.38 -14.91 -7.30
C ALA A 53 5.99 -13.72 -8.06
N PHE A 54 6.11 -12.56 -7.43
CA PHE A 54 6.71 -11.38 -8.07
C PHE A 54 8.18 -11.61 -8.46
N ARG A 55 8.98 -12.26 -7.58
CA ARG A 55 10.37 -12.62 -7.91
C ARG A 55 10.51 -13.55 -9.11
N ARG A 56 9.57 -14.48 -9.31
CA ARG A 56 9.58 -15.40 -10.47
C ARG A 56 9.37 -14.66 -11.78
N LEU A 57 8.71 -13.49 -11.77
CA LEU A 57 8.46 -12.72 -12.99
C LEU A 57 9.77 -12.30 -13.70
N MET A 58 10.87 -12.13 -12.95
CA MET A 58 12.20 -11.86 -13.50
C MET A 58 12.69 -12.97 -14.45
N HIS A 59 12.22 -14.21 -14.27
CA HIS A 59 12.63 -15.37 -15.05
C HIS A 59 11.53 -15.84 -16.02
N THR A 60 10.49 -15.04 -16.22
CA THR A 60 9.42 -15.32 -17.19
C THR A 60 9.37 -14.21 -18.22
N THR A 61 9.28 -14.56 -19.50
CA THR A 61 9.07 -13.56 -20.55
C THR A 61 7.61 -13.14 -20.58
N GLN A 62 7.37 -11.83 -20.73
CA GLN A 62 6.11 -11.36 -21.28
C GLN A 62 6.11 -11.71 -22.78
N VAL A 63 4.94 -12.05 -23.32
CA VAL A 63 4.63 -12.48 -24.71
C VAL A 63 5.72 -12.17 -25.75
N PHE A 64 6.04 -13.14 -26.60
CA PHE A 64 7.04 -13.03 -27.67
C PHE A 64 6.84 -11.81 -28.59
#